data_AF-A0AA44BS01-F1
#
_entry.id   AF-A0AA44BS01-F1
#
_cell.length_a   1.000
_cell.length_b   1.000
_cell.length_c   1.000
_cell.angle_alpha   90.00
_cell.angle_beta   90.00
_cell.angle_gamma   90.00
#
_symmetry.space_group_name_H-M   'P 1'
#
loop_
_entity.id
_entity.type
_entity.pdbx_description
1 polymer ?
#
loop_
_entity_poly.entity_id
_entity_poly.type
_entity_poly.pdbx_seq_one_letter_code
_entity_poly.pdbx_strand_id
1 'polypeptide(L)'
;MEYISLNKFLEQSQEVQNIFLDWWKQNILPHDLYKTRGTRSDVICLKNDEEYINAVKDLIKDAIPLFTEGQLRNFIEEKLDGCNIYFESYTNGDTELTVEFEYNHSLEGDCDVDEIKVICDDMLDGYWQIACKIASE
;
A
#
# COMPACT_ATOMS: atom_id res chain seq x y z
N MET A 1 0.04 7.73 14.56
CA MET A 1 -0.32 6.93 13.38
C MET A 1 0.74 7.21 12.35
N GLU A 2 1.51 6.21 11.98
CA GLU A 2 2.59 6.32 11.01
C GLU A 2 2.02 6.08 9.61
N TYR A 3 2.59 6.76 8.62
CA TYR A 3 2.17 6.68 7.23
C TYR A 3 3.37 6.96 6.32
N ILE A 4 3.31 6.45 5.09
CA ILE A 4 4.33 6.72 4.08
C ILE A 4 4.32 8.20 3.73
N SER A 5 5.51 8.78 3.75
CA SER A 5 5.68 10.19 3.43
C SER A 5 5.34 10.46 1.96
N LEU A 6 4.85 11.66 1.69
CA LEU A 6 4.64 12.16 0.32
C LEU A 6 5.87 11.97 -0.56
N ASN A 7 7.07 12.20 -0.03
CA ASN A 7 8.31 12.07 -0.79
C ASN A 7 8.57 10.61 -1.18
N LYS A 8 8.45 9.66 -0.23
CA LYS A 8 8.58 8.21 -0.51
C LYS A 8 7.60 7.75 -1.60
N PHE A 9 6.36 8.27 -1.58
CA PHE A 9 5.37 7.98 -2.62
C PHE A 9 5.78 8.53 -4.00
N LEU A 10 6.24 9.79 -4.04
CA LEU A 10 6.62 10.47 -5.27
C LEU A 10 7.93 9.96 -5.90
N GLU A 11 8.76 9.25 -5.15
CA GLU A 11 9.97 8.57 -5.64
C GLU A 11 9.65 7.38 -6.55
N GLN A 12 8.44 6.82 -6.46
CA GLN A 12 8.02 5.70 -7.32
C GLN A 12 7.79 6.14 -8.77
N SER A 13 7.78 5.18 -9.70
CA SER A 13 7.46 5.45 -11.10
C SER A 13 6.03 5.99 -11.25
N GLN A 14 5.76 6.71 -12.34
CA GLN A 14 4.41 7.23 -12.60
C GLN A 14 3.36 6.11 -12.73
N GLU A 15 3.77 4.93 -13.21
CA GLU A 15 2.92 3.75 -13.34
C GLU A 15 2.52 3.19 -11.98
N VAL A 16 3.49 2.97 -11.09
CA VAL A 16 3.25 2.53 -9.71
C VAL A 16 2.39 3.54 -8.95
N GLN A 17 2.69 4.85 -9.08
CA GLN A 17 1.87 5.91 -8.49
C GLN A 17 0.42 5.82 -8.96
N ASN A 18 0.18 5.58 -10.26
CA ASN A 18 -1.17 5.48 -10.80
C ASN A 18 -1.92 4.26 -10.26
N ILE A 19 -1.25 3.10 -10.13
CA ILE A 19 -1.86 1.88 -9.56
C ILE A 19 -2.36 2.14 -8.13
N PHE A 20 -1.54 2.80 -7.31
CA PHE A 20 -1.96 3.17 -5.95
C PHE A 20 -3.10 4.19 -5.92
N LEU A 21 -3.07 5.20 -6.80
CA LEU A 21 -4.14 6.19 -6.88
C LEU A 21 -5.46 5.56 -7.33
N ASP A 22 -5.42 4.66 -8.31
CA ASP A 22 -6.60 3.95 -8.81
C ASP A 22 -7.16 2.99 -7.75
N TRP A 23 -6.30 2.27 -7.04
CA TRP A 23 -6.71 1.42 -5.92
C TRP A 23 -7.34 2.26 -4.79
N TRP A 24 -6.67 3.33 -4.36
CA TRP A 24 -7.19 4.18 -3.29
C TRP A 24 -8.51 4.84 -3.68
N LYS A 25 -8.68 5.26 -4.94
CA LYS A 25 -9.96 5.81 -5.42
C LYS A 25 -11.13 4.85 -5.21
N GLN A 26 -10.91 3.55 -5.38
CA GLN A 26 -11.91 2.51 -5.20
C GLN A 26 -12.12 2.16 -3.72
N ASN A 27 -11.06 2.25 -2.92
CA ASN A 27 -11.01 1.82 -1.53
C ASN A 27 -10.94 2.97 -0.51
N ILE A 28 -11.27 4.20 -0.92
CA ILE A 28 -11.20 5.37 -0.05
C ILE A 28 -12.17 5.23 1.13
N LEU A 29 -11.68 5.48 2.33
CA LEU A 29 -12.46 5.40 3.56
C LEU A 29 -12.52 6.75 4.28
N PRO A 30 -13.58 7.00 5.06
CA PRO A 30 -13.58 8.12 5.99
C PRO A 30 -12.35 8.07 6.89
N HIS A 31 -11.77 9.24 7.13
CA HIS A 31 -10.55 9.44 7.94
C HIS A 31 -9.22 9.04 7.29
N ASP A 32 -9.21 8.63 6.01
CA ASP A 32 -7.95 8.49 5.29
C ASP A 32 -7.21 9.83 5.24
N LEU A 33 -5.88 9.73 5.29
CA LEU A 33 -4.99 10.88 5.23
C LEU A 33 -4.48 11.10 3.81
N TYR A 34 -4.44 12.34 3.37
CA TYR A 34 -3.88 12.69 2.06
C TYR A 34 -3.23 14.09 2.07
N LYS A 35 -2.42 14.36 1.05
CA LYS A 35 -1.91 15.70 0.75
C LYS A 35 -2.27 16.09 -0.67
N THR A 36 -2.42 17.39 -0.92
CA THR A 36 -2.59 17.88 -2.29
C THR A 36 -1.25 18.10 -2.98
N ARG A 37 -1.15 17.82 -4.29
CA ARG A 37 -0.02 18.23 -5.14
C ARG A 37 0.02 19.77 -5.21
N GLY A 38 0.80 20.42 -4.34
CA GLY A 38 0.93 21.90 -4.33
C GLY A 38 1.44 22.50 -3.02
N THR A 39 1.43 23.84 -2.94
CA THR A 39 2.00 24.68 -1.87
C THR A 39 1.32 24.58 -0.51
N ARG A 40 0.18 23.90 -0.40
CA ARG A 40 -0.43 23.56 0.89
C ARG A 40 0.06 22.18 1.33
N SER A 41 1.06 22.20 2.20
CA SER A 41 1.77 21.03 2.74
C SER A 41 1.05 20.35 3.91
N ASP A 42 -0.17 20.76 4.22
CA ASP A 42 -0.91 20.24 5.37
C ASP A 42 -1.43 18.83 5.08
N VAL A 43 -1.33 17.97 6.09
CA VAL A 43 -1.97 16.66 6.07
C VAL A 43 -3.47 16.88 6.24
N ILE A 44 -4.26 16.41 5.27
CA ILE A 44 -5.72 16.49 5.29
C ILE A 44 -6.27 15.13 5.69
N CYS A 45 -7.24 15.12 6.61
CA CYS A 45 -8.00 13.95 7.01
C CYS A 45 -9.37 13.99 6.33
N LEU A 46 -9.75 12.91 5.64
CA LEU A 46 -11.06 12.81 5.01
C LEU A 46 -12.17 12.85 6.05
N LYS A 47 -13.15 13.72 5.81
CA LYS A 47 -14.36 13.75 6.62
C LYS A 47 -15.27 12.58 6.24
N ASN A 48 -16.04 12.10 7.21
CA ASN A 48 -17.10 11.14 6.95
C ASN A 48 -18.32 11.82 6.30
N ASP A 49 -18.14 12.21 5.05
CA ASP A 49 -19.11 12.93 4.22
C ASP A 49 -18.98 12.43 2.78
N GLU A 50 -20.07 11.87 2.23
CA GLU A 50 -20.07 11.20 0.93
C GLU A 50 -19.81 12.18 -0.24
N GLU A 51 -20.34 13.40 -0.16
CA GLU A 51 -20.11 14.43 -1.18
C GLU A 51 -18.64 14.85 -1.18
N TYR A 52 -18.05 15.01 0.01
CA TYR A 52 -16.63 15.31 0.15
C TYR A 52 -15.73 14.18 -0.37
N ILE A 53 -16.06 12.92 -0.06
CA ILE A 53 -15.33 11.75 -0.56
C ILE A 53 -15.38 11.69 -2.09
N ASN A 54 -16.56 11.90 -2.68
CA ASN A 54 -16.72 11.91 -4.14
C ASN A 54 -15.91 13.05 -4.78
N ALA A 55 -15.90 14.24 -4.16
CA ALA A 55 -15.07 15.35 -4.63
C ALA A 55 -13.56 15.02 -4.62
N VAL A 56 -13.08 14.29 -3.61
CA VAL A 56 -11.68 13.82 -3.57
C VAL A 56 -11.41 12.75 -4.64
N LYS A 57 -12.36 11.84 -4.89
CA LYS A 57 -12.26 10.86 -5.99
C LYS A 57 -12.16 11.51 -7.37
N ASP A 58 -12.86 12.64 -7.57
CA ASP A 58 -12.81 13.40 -8.82
C ASP A 58 -11.46 14.13 -9.00
N LEU A 59 -10.82 14.51 -7.89
CA LEU A 59 -9.52 15.19 -7.84
C LEU A 59 -8.35 14.25 -7.50
N ILE A 60 -8.51 12.94 -7.71
CA ILE A 60 -7.56 11.92 -7.25
C ILE A 60 -6.11 12.17 -7.70
N LYS A 61 -5.90 12.74 -8.89
CA LYS A 61 -4.56 13.03 -9.43
C LYS A 61 -3.81 14.07 -8.61
N ASP A 62 -4.55 14.96 -7.96
CA ASP A 62 -4.01 16.00 -7.10
C ASP A 62 -4.03 15.58 -5.62
N ALA A 63 -4.77 14.54 -5.23
CA ALA A 63 -4.85 14.03 -3.86
C ALA A 63 -3.95 12.79 -3.70
N ILE A 64 -2.79 12.97 -3.06
CA ILE A 64 -1.84 11.88 -2.80
C ILE A 64 -2.15 11.25 -1.44
N PRO A 65 -2.54 9.96 -1.39
CA PRO A 65 -2.79 9.27 -0.15
C PRO A 65 -1.51 9.16 0.69
N LEU A 66 -1.68 9.24 2.00
CA LEU A 66 -0.64 8.94 2.98
C LEU A 66 -0.95 7.57 3.57
N PHE A 67 -0.48 6.52 2.90
CA PHE A 67 -0.83 5.16 3.28
C PHE A 67 -0.25 4.76 4.62
N THR A 68 -1.11 4.17 5.43
CA THR A 68 -0.81 3.56 6.73
C THR A 68 -0.57 2.07 6.58
N GLU A 69 -0.02 1.41 7.60
CA GLU A 69 0.22 -0.04 7.59
C GLU A 69 -1.02 -0.83 7.19
N GLY A 70 -2.18 -0.50 7.77
CA GLY A 70 -3.44 -1.20 7.48
C GLY A 70 -3.90 -1.05 6.03
N GLN A 71 -3.71 0.13 5.42
CA GLN A 71 -4.08 0.33 4.02
C GLN A 71 -3.13 -0.42 3.08
N LEU A 72 -1.83 -0.42 3.36
CA LEU A 72 -0.86 -1.17 2.56
C LEU A 72 -1.08 -2.68 2.68
N ARG A 73 -1.35 -3.16 3.90
CA ARG A 73 -1.70 -4.56 4.14
C ARG A 73 -2.95 -4.97 3.34
N ASN A 74 -4.00 -4.16 3.38
CA ASN A 74 -5.21 -4.43 2.60
C ASN A 74 -4.93 -4.47 1.09
N PHE A 75 -4.09 -3.56 0.57
CA PHE A 75 -3.66 -3.60 -0.83
C PHE A 75 -2.96 -4.91 -1.17
N ILE A 76 -2.04 -5.37 -0.31
CA ILE A 76 -1.29 -6.62 -0.51
C ILE A 76 -2.23 -7.83 -0.49
N GLU A 77 -3.08 -7.95 0.54
CA GLU A 77 -4.04 -9.06 0.69
C GLU A 77 -5.08 -9.08 -0.44
N GLU A 78 -5.45 -7.93 -1.02
CA GLU A 78 -6.33 -7.87 -2.21
C GLU A 78 -5.63 -8.33 -3.49
N LYS A 79 -4.32 -8.04 -3.62
CA LYS A 79 -3.54 -8.40 -4.80
C LYS A 79 -3.04 -9.84 -4.78
N LEU A 80 -2.80 -10.39 -3.59
CA LEU A 80 -2.26 -11.72 -3.37
C LEU A 80 -3.27 -12.51 -2.54
N ASP A 81 -4.13 -13.26 -3.23
CA ASP A 81 -5.20 -14.03 -2.59
C ASP A 81 -4.62 -15.04 -1.59
N GLY A 82 -5.22 -15.10 -0.39
CA GLY A 82 -4.82 -16.02 0.68
C GLY A 82 -3.39 -15.82 1.23
N CYS A 83 -2.75 -14.67 1.00
CA CYS A 83 -1.36 -14.49 1.42
C CYS A 83 -1.17 -14.51 2.94
N ASN A 84 -0.02 -15.02 3.38
CA ASN A 84 0.44 -14.94 4.77
C ASN A 84 1.60 -13.95 4.86
N ILE A 85 1.55 -13.09 5.88
CA ILE A 85 2.54 -12.04 6.09
C ILE A 85 3.27 -12.29 7.40
N TYR A 86 4.60 -12.35 7.32
CA TYR A 86 5.52 -12.60 8.41
C TYR A 86 6.45 -11.41 8.59
N PHE A 87 6.72 -11.04 9.84
CA PHE A 87 7.67 -10.00 10.19
C PHE A 87 8.66 -10.55 11.21
N GLU A 88 9.92 -10.64 10.82
CA GLU A 88 10.98 -11.24 11.61
C GLU A 88 12.07 -10.23 11.94
N SER A 89 12.67 -10.37 13.12
CA SER A 89 13.84 -9.60 13.53
C SER A 89 14.99 -10.54 13.81
N TYR A 90 16.12 -10.30 13.16
CA TYR A 90 17.29 -11.16 13.22
C TYR A 90 18.31 -10.68 14.25
N THR A 91 19.14 -11.59 14.75
CA THR A 91 20.16 -11.30 15.77
C THR A 91 21.26 -10.35 15.30
N ASN A 92 21.41 -10.17 13.99
CA ASN A 92 22.33 -9.20 13.39
C ASN A 92 21.77 -7.76 13.38
N GLY A 93 20.52 -7.56 13.80
CA GLY A 93 19.84 -6.26 13.87
C GLY A 93 18.96 -5.94 12.67
N ASP A 94 18.94 -6.79 11.64
CA ASP A 94 18.07 -6.60 10.47
C ASP A 94 16.63 -7.02 10.79
N THR A 95 15.67 -6.38 10.11
CA THR A 95 14.27 -6.86 10.09
C THR A 95 13.84 -7.19 8.67
N GLU A 96 13.01 -8.21 8.53
CA GLU A 96 12.51 -8.70 7.24
C GLU A 96 10.99 -8.83 7.29
N LEU A 97 10.34 -8.38 6.21
CA LEU A 97 8.94 -8.67 5.94
C LEU A 97 8.86 -9.64 4.77
N THR A 98 8.19 -10.77 5.00
CA THR A 98 7.96 -11.83 4.02
C THR A 98 6.47 -11.97 3.76
N VAL A 99 6.09 -12.00 2.49
CA VAL A 99 4.72 -12.32 2.05
C VAL A 99 4.75 -13.60 1.23
N GLU A 100 4.13 -14.64 1.74
CA GLU A 100 3.95 -15.94 1.10
C GLU A 100 2.54 -16.01 0.51
N PHE A 101 2.40 -16.44 -0.75
CA PHE A 101 1.10 -16.52 -1.41
C PHE A 101 1.03 -17.68 -2.39
N GLU A 102 -0.18 -18.19 -2.57
CA GLU A 102 -0.45 -19.26 -3.53
C GLU A 102 -0.62 -18.68 -4.93
N TYR A 103 -0.12 -19.39 -5.94
CA TYR A 103 -0.35 -19.10 -7.34
C TYR A 103 -0.55 -20.41 -8.12
N ASN A 104 -1.07 -20.29 -9.35
CA ASN A 104 -1.39 -21.45 -10.21
C ASN A 104 -2.29 -22.49 -9.55
N HIS A 105 -3.50 -22.10 -9.10
CA HIS A 105 -4.47 -23.07 -8.61
C HIS A 105 -4.90 -24.04 -9.72
N SER A 106 -4.40 -25.27 -9.65
CA SER A 106 -4.87 -26.35 -10.53
C SER A 106 -6.23 -26.86 -10.06
N LEU A 107 -7.03 -27.38 -10.99
CA LEU A 107 -8.33 -28.01 -10.68
C LEU A 107 -8.20 -29.25 -9.78
N GLU A 108 -7.00 -29.80 -9.62
CA GLU A 108 -6.71 -31.00 -8.83
C GLU A 108 -6.30 -30.69 -7.38
N GLY A 109 -6.25 -29.40 -7.01
CA GLY A 109 -5.96 -28.97 -5.63
C GLY A 109 -4.48 -28.78 -5.31
N ASP A 110 -3.59 -28.96 -6.30
CA ASP A 110 -2.19 -28.52 -6.19
C ASP A 110 -2.11 -27.02 -6.47
N CYS A 111 -1.41 -26.30 -5.59
CA CYS A 111 -1.03 -24.90 -5.72
C CYS A 111 0.49 -24.77 -5.59
N ASP A 112 1.07 -23.89 -6.39
CA ASP A 112 2.45 -23.47 -6.19
C ASP A 112 2.45 -22.33 -5.16
N VAL A 113 3.52 -22.23 -4.37
CA VAL A 113 3.70 -21.16 -3.38
C VAL A 113 4.89 -20.31 -3.80
N ASP A 114 4.70 -18.99 -3.78
CA ASP A 114 5.77 -18.01 -3.98
C ASP A 114 5.94 -17.12 -2.75
N GLU A 115 7.07 -16.44 -2.67
CA GLU A 115 7.38 -15.52 -1.59
C GLU A 115 8.03 -14.22 -2.10
N ILE A 116 7.58 -13.08 -1.57
CA ILE A 116 8.26 -11.79 -1.74
C ILE A 116 8.85 -11.39 -0.38
N LYS A 117 10.15 -11.12 -0.37
CA LYS A 117 10.91 -10.75 0.84
C LYS A 117 11.56 -9.38 0.68
N VAL A 118 11.54 -8.61 1.77
CA VAL A 118 12.22 -7.31 1.86
C VAL A 118 12.89 -7.14 3.22
N ILE A 119 14.15 -6.71 3.20
CA ILE A 119 14.79 -6.17 4.39
C ILE A 119 14.30 -4.73 4.57
N CYS A 120 13.83 -4.42 5.77
CA CYS A 120 13.21 -3.14 6.09
C CYS A 120 13.64 -2.63 7.46
N ASP A 121 13.42 -1.34 7.69
CA ASP A 121 13.69 -0.70 8.97
C ASP A 121 12.60 -1.00 10.00
N ASP A 122 11.34 -1.03 9.53
CA ASP A 122 10.15 -1.28 10.31
C ASP A 122 9.05 -1.91 9.45
N MET A 123 7.93 -2.25 10.09
CA MET A 123 6.81 -2.95 9.44
C MET A 123 6.14 -2.09 8.37
N LEU A 124 5.98 -0.78 8.58
CA LEU A 124 5.40 0.14 7.61
C LEU A 124 6.27 0.24 6.35
N ASP A 125 7.59 0.34 6.53
CA ASP A 125 8.56 0.34 5.43
C ASP A 125 8.52 -1.00 4.68
N GLY A 126 8.47 -2.12 5.39
CA GLY A 126 8.33 -3.45 4.79
C GLY A 126 7.07 -3.57 3.92
N TYR A 127 5.90 -3.19 4.46
CA TYR A 127 4.66 -3.18 3.69
C TYR A 127 4.74 -2.28 2.46
N TRP A 128 5.36 -1.12 2.57
CA TRP A 128 5.53 -0.20 1.44
C TRP A 128 6.41 -0.79 0.34
N GLN A 129 7.54 -1.41 0.70
CA GLN A 129 8.42 -2.03 -0.27
C GLN A 129 7.75 -3.21 -1.00
N ILE A 130 7.03 -4.08 -0.28
CA ILE A 130 6.26 -5.17 -0.90
C ILE A 130 5.16 -4.62 -1.81
N ALA A 131 4.37 -3.66 -1.34
CA ALA A 131 3.31 -3.07 -2.14
C ALA A 131 3.85 -2.43 -3.43
N CYS A 132 5.02 -1.76 -3.37
CA CYS A 132 5.67 -1.21 -4.55
C CYS A 132 6.15 -2.30 -5.52
N LYS A 133 6.67 -3.43 -5.03
CA LYS A 133 7.05 -4.57 -5.86
C LYS A 133 5.84 -5.13 -6.61
N ILE A 134 4.74 -5.42 -5.90
CA ILE A 134 3.49 -5.89 -6.49
C ILE A 134 2.94 -4.91 -7.52
N ALA A 135 3.00 -3.60 -7.23
CA ALA A 135 2.54 -2.58 -8.17
C ALA A 135 3.48 -2.38 -9.38
N SER A 136 4.68 -2.97 -9.38
CA SER A 136 5.63 -2.86 -10.49
C SER A 136 5.68 -4.09 -11.40
N GLU A 137 4.97 -5.17 -11.05
CA GLU A 137 4.83 -6.40 -11.84
C GLU A 137 3.78 -6.24 -12.96
#